data_AF-C6CKI9-F1
#
_entry.id   AF-C6CKI9-F1
#
_cell.length_a   1.000
_cell.length_b   1.000
_cell.length_c   1.000
_cell.angle_alpha   90.00
_cell.angle_beta   90.00
_cell.angle_gamma   90.00
#
_symmetry.space_group_name_H-M   'P 1'
#
loop_
_entity.id
_entity.type
_entity.pdbx_description
1 polymer ?
#
loop_
_entity_poly.entity_id
_entity_poly.type
_entity_poly.pdbx_seq_one_letter_code
_entity_poly.pdbx_strand_id
1 'polypeptide(L)'
;MRFNTPLRYPGGKAKLTNFVEELLRLNRFTSIHYAEPYAGGAGLALNLLMKGSAEVIHLNDINNAVYSFWYSVLNNCDELCSLIEDTSVTIDEWHRQKDIMSKQLDVSLLELGFSTFFLNRTNRSGILKGGVIGGKKQDGNWKLDARYNKNDLIDRIQKINKKNDSIFLTNMDAIDFLDYVVVRLSGDSLIYLDPPYYIKGQGLYENHYKHDDHTLISKKVISELNVPWIVSYDNVPQINDLYKPCKKMSYGIKYSAQDRYLGSEVMFFSDGLKRPRVFK
;
A
#
# COMPACT_ATOMS: atom_id res chain seq x y z
N MET A 1 -10.93 7.67 -14.26
CA MET A 1 -10.01 8.25 -13.25
C MET A 1 -8.72 7.47 -13.25
N ARG A 2 -7.55 8.13 -13.21
CA ARG A 2 -6.24 7.46 -13.36
C ARG A 2 -5.77 6.73 -12.09
N PHE A 3 -6.33 7.06 -10.93
CA PHE A 3 -5.95 6.51 -9.63
C PHE A 3 -7.18 6.36 -8.73
N ASN A 4 -7.35 5.19 -8.11
CA ASN A 4 -8.44 4.95 -7.16
C ASN A 4 -8.08 5.32 -5.72
N THR A 5 -6.82 5.13 -5.31
CA THR A 5 -6.38 5.50 -3.96
C THR A 5 -6.27 7.03 -3.78
N PRO A 6 -6.68 7.57 -2.62
CA PRO A 6 -6.46 8.98 -2.25
C PRO A 6 -5.01 9.25 -1.79
N LEU A 7 -4.28 8.24 -1.32
CA LEU A 7 -2.91 8.37 -0.84
C LEU A 7 -1.88 8.36 -1.97
N ARG A 8 -0.75 9.05 -1.73
CA ARG A 8 0.49 8.94 -2.50
C ARG A 8 1.48 8.13 -1.71
N TYR A 9 1.71 6.89 -2.10
CA TYR A 9 2.57 5.98 -1.35
C TYR A 9 3.86 5.65 -2.12
N PRO A 10 5.04 5.85 -1.53
CA PRO A 10 6.30 5.35 -2.08
C PRO A 10 6.20 3.84 -2.35
N GLY A 11 6.74 3.37 -3.46
CA GLY A 11 6.65 1.94 -3.82
C GLY A 11 5.26 1.45 -4.23
N GLY A 12 4.26 2.33 -4.32
CA GLY A 12 2.87 1.95 -4.60
C GLY A 12 2.69 1.07 -5.85
N LYS A 13 2.08 -0.10 -5.66
CA LYS A 13 1.99 -1.17 -6.65
C LYS A 13 0.79 -1.09 -7.60
N ALA A 14 0.10 0.04 -7.66
CA ALA A 14 -1.03 0.27 -8.59
C ALA A 14 -0.67 0.02 -10.09
N LYS A 15 0.61 0.08 -10.46
CA LYS A 15 1.07 -0.23 -11.82
C LYS A 15 1.07 -1.73 -12.13
N LEU A 16 0.97 -2.58 -11.10
CA LEU A 16 0.90 -4.03 -11.25
C LEU A 16 -0.48 -4.53 -11.62
N THR A 17 -1.51 -3.68 -11.61
CA THR A 17 -2.90 -4.11 -11.80
C THR A 17 -3.07 -4.98 -13.05
N ASN A 18 -2.58 -4.53 -14.21
CA ASN A 18 -2.73 -5.30 -15.45
C ASN A 18 -1.95 -6.63 -15.41
N PHE A 19 -0.80 -6.65 -14.74
CA PHE A 19 -0.01 -7.87 -14.57
C PHE A 19 -0.76 -8.87 -13.68
N VAL A 20 -1.35 -8.41 -12.58
CA VAL A 20 -2.13 -9.25 -11.68
C VAL A 20 -3.41 -9.73 -12.34
N GLU A 21 -4.14 -8.88 -13.07
CA GLU A 21 -5.35 -9.31 -13.82
C GLU A 21 -5.05 -10.40 -14.84
N GLU A 22 -3.95 -10.28 -15.59
CA GLU A 22 -3.52 -11.32 -16.53
C GLU A 22 -3.12 -12.61 -15.80
N LEU A 23 -2.45 -12.49 -14.65
CA LEU A 23 -2.14 -13.64 -13.80
C LEU A 23 -3.42 -14.31 -13.31
N LEU A 24 -4.43 -13.55 -12.87
CA LEU A 24 -5.72 -14.10 -12.45
C LEU A 24 -6.38 -14.89 -13.60
N ARG A 25 -6.40 -14.30 -14.79
CA ARG A 25 -6.94 -14.93 -16.00
C ARG A 25 -6.22 -16.23 -16.37
N LEU A 26 -4.88 -16.25 -16.33
CA LEU A 26 -4.08 -17.43 -16.67
C LEU A 26 -4.33 -18.62 -15.72
N ASN A 27 -4.70 -18.33 -14.48
CA ASN A 27 -5.01 -19.33 -13.46
C ASN A 27 -6.52 -19.62 -13.35
N ARG A 28 -7.35 -19.01 -14.19
CA ARG A 28 -8.81 -19.16 -14.20
C ARG A 28 -9.47 -18.74 -12.88
N PHE A 29 -8.86 -17.79 -12.18
CA PHE A 29 -9.50 -17.18 -11.02
C PHE A 29 -10.70 -16.34 -11.46
N THR A 30 -11.82 -16.55 -10.77
CA THR A 30 -13.04 -15.76 -10.92
C THR A 30 -13.48 -15.33 -9.54
N SER A 31 -13.62 -14.01 -9.32
CA SER A 31 -14.10 -13.45 -8.04
C SER A 31 -13.28 -13.89 -6.82
N ILE A 32 -12.06 -13.37 -6.69
CA ILE A 32 -11.14 -13.78 -5.61
C ILE A 32 -11.28 -12.94 -4.34
N HIS A 33 -10.81 -13.51 -3.23
CA HIS A 33 -10.35 -12.75 -2.08
C HIS A 33 -8.89 -12.33 -2.31
N TYR A 34 -8.63 -11.04 -2.33
CA TYR A 34 -7.28 -10.50 -2.51
C TYR A 34 -6.76 -9.88 -1.21
N ALA A 35 -5.55 -10.24 -0.77
CA ALA A 35 -5.02 -9.77 0.51
C ALA A 35 -3.66 -9.09 0.38
N GLU A 36 -3.48 -7.96 1.06
CA GLU A 36 -2.22 -7.24 1.19
C GLU A 36 -1.83 -7.15 2.68
N PRO A 37 -0.88 -7.97 3.17
CA PRO A 37 -0.34 -7.87 4.54
C PRO A 37 0.37 -6.54 4.82
N TYR A 38 0.76 -5.83 3.74
CA TYR A 38 1.49 -4.56 3.73
C TYR A 38 0.78 -3.58 2.79
N ALA A 39 -0.48 -3.24 3.11
CA ALA A 39 -1.36 -2.49 2.21
C ALA A 39 -0.80 -1.11 1.86
N GLY A 40 -0.23 -0.37 2.81
CA GLY A 40 0.25 0.98 2.60
C GLY A 40 -0.81 1.88 1.96
N GLY A 41 -0.57 2.29 0.71
CA GLY A 41 -1.53 3.06 -0.09
C GLY A 41 -2.66 2.26 -0.76
N ALA A 42 -2.70 0.93 -0.62
CA ALA A 42 -3.70 -0.01 -1.14
C ALA A 42 -4.02 0.12 -2.64
N GLY A 43 -3.09 0.69 -3.41
CA GLY A 43 -3.36 1.08 -4.79
C GLY A 43 -3.61 -0.09 -5.74
N LEU A 44 -3.04 -1.26 -5.44
CA LEU A 44 -3.24 -2.47 -6.24
C LEU A 44 -4.56 -3.15 -5.84
N ALA A 45 -4.76 -3.45 -4.56
CA ALA A 45 -6.02 -3.97 -4.03
C ALA A 45 -7.26 -3.17 -4.49
N LEU A 46 -7.24 -1.84 -4.32
CA LEU A 46 -8.37 -0.99 -4.73
C LEU A 46 -8.61 -1.01 -6.24
N ASN A 47 -7.56 -1.10 -7.05
CA ASN A 47 -7.73 -1.22 -8.49
C ASN A 47 -8.40 -2.56 -8.87
N LEU A 48 -8.02 -3.66 -8.22
CA LEU A 48 -8.62 -4.97 -8.47
C LEU A 48 -10.09 -4.99 -8.02
N LEU A 49 -10.41 -4.42 -6.87
CA LEU A 49 -11.78 -4.29 -6.37
C LEU A 49 -12.66 -3.45 -7.31
N MET A 50 -12.19 -2.26 -7.69
CA MET A 50 -12.98 -1.34 -8.52
C MET A 50 -13.20 -1.86 -9.93
N LYS A 51 -12.31 -2.73 -10.44
CA LYS A 51 -12.46 -3.40 -11.73
C LYS A 51 -13.28 -4.69 -11.65
N GLY A 52 -13.63 -5.16 -10.45
CA GLY A 52 -14.31 -6.43 -10.23
C GLY A 52 -13.40 -7.66 -10.43
N SER A 53 -12.08 -7.47 -10.48
CA SER A 53 -11.11 -8.57 -10.54
C SER A 53 -10.96 -9.28 -9.20
N ALA A 54 -11.17 -8.54 -8.10
CA ALA A 54 -11.32 -9.07 -6.75
C ALA A 54 -12.74 -8.75 -6.26
N GLU A 55 -13.39 -9.73 -5.62
CA GLU A 55 -14.70 -9.54 -5.00
C GLU A 55 -14.56 -8.91 -3.62
N VAL A 56 -13.56 -9.37 -2.86
CA VAL A 56 -13.25 -8.91 -1.52
C VAL A 56 -11.76 -8.59 -1.46
N ILE A 57 -11.41 -7.50 -0.76
CA ILE A 57 -10.03 -7.20 -0.41
C ILE A 57 -9.81 -7.21 1.10
N HIS A 58 -8.66 -7.73 1.52
CA HIS A 58 -8.19 -7.74 2.90
C HIS A 58 -6.95 -6.85 2.98
N LEU A 59 -7.07 -5.72 3.66
CA LEU A 59 -6.02 -4.73 3.81
C LEU A 59 -5.46 -4.82 5.24
N ASN A 60 -4.16 -5.00 5.35
CA ASN A 60 -3.46 -4.94 6.62
C ASN A 60 -2.27 -4.00 6.53
N ASP A 61 -2.06 -3.18 7.54
CA ASP A 61 -0.82 -2.46 7.71
C ASP A 61 -0.54 -2.29 9.20
N ILE A 62 0.70 -2.55 9.61
CA ILE A 62 1.13 -2.37 11.00
C ILE A 62 1.24 -0.89 11.39
N ASN A 63 1.42 0.01 10.41
CA ASN A 63 1.57 1.44 10.69
C ASN A 63 0.22 2.03 11.13
N ASN A 64 0.14 2.44 12.40
CA ASN A 64 -1.08 2.99 12.98
C ASN A 64 -1.62 4.21 12.22
N ALA A 65 -0.75 5.06 11.67
CA ALA A 65 -1.17 6.23 10.91
C ALA A 65 -1.86 5.84 9.59
N VAL A 66 -1.31 4.85 8.88
CA VAL A 66 -1.91 4.27 7.66
C VAL A 66 -3.22 3.56 7.98
N TYR A 67 -3.23 2.73 9.02
CA TYR A 67 -4.44 2.06 9.50
C TYR A 67 -5.54 3.07 9.86
N SER A 68 -5.22 4.08 10.66
CA SER A 68 -6.17 5.13 11.08
C SER A 68 -6.79 5.87 9.90
N PHE A 69 -6.01 6.11 8.84
CA PHE A 69 -6.53 6.67 7.60
C PHE A 69 -7.56 5.74 6.95
N TRP A 70 -7.21 4.47 6.72
CA TRP A 70 -8.14 3.52 6.10
C TRP A 70 -9.37 3.27 6.97
N TYR A 71 -9.19 3.21 8.28
CA TYR A 71 -10.30 3.08 9.22
C TYR A 71 -11.26 4.26 9.08
N SER A 72 -10.74 5.49 8.99
CA SER A 72 -11.55 6.70 8.79
C SER A 72 -12.28 6.68 7.44
N VAL A 73 -11.65 6.22 6.36
CA VAL A 73 -12.30 6.05 5.04
C VAL A 73 -13.48 5.09 5.11
N LEU A 74 -13.37 4.00 5.87
CA LEU A 74 -14.40 2.96 5.94
C LEU A 74 -15.50 3.26 6.96
N ASN A 75 -15.14 3.85 8.11
CA ASN A 75 -16.03 3.96 9.28
C ASN A 75 -16.39 5.40 9.65
N ASN A 76 -15.67 6.41 9.16
CA ASN A 76 -15.89 7.83 9.45
C ASN A 76 -15.84 8.67 8.16
N CYS A 77 -16.43 8.15 7.08
CA CYS A 77 -16.26 8.70 5.74
C CYS A 77 -16.77 10.15 5.65
N ASP A 78 -17.94 10.43 6.20
CA ASP A 78 -18.56 11.75 6.11
C ASP A 78 -17.80 12.79 6.94
N GLU A 79 -17.36 12.42 8.15
CA GLU A 79 -16.55 13.28 9.01
C GLU A 79 -15.17 13.55 8.40
N LEU A 80 -14.53 12.51 7.85
CA LEU A 80 -13.25 12.67 7.14
C LEU A 80 -13.39 13.58 5.93
N CYS A 81 -14.45 13.40 5.12
CA CYS A 81 -14.70 14.25 3.96
C CYS A 81 -14.96 15.71 4.37
N SER A 82 -15.70 15.93 5.46
CA SER A 82 -15.95 17.27 6.01
C SER A 82 -14.65 17.94 6.47
N LEU A 83 -13.78 17.21 7.19
CA LEU A 83 -12.46 17.71 7.59
C LEU A 83 -11.60 18.11 6.38
N ILE A 84 -11.63 17.32 5.30
CA ILE A 84 -10.89 17.62 4.07
C ILE A 84 -11.43 18.88 3.38
N GLU A 85 -12.76 19.01 3.34
CA GLU A 85 -13.43 20.14 2.68
C GLU A 85 -13.23 21.45 3.45
N ASP A 86 -13.39 21.43 4.77
CA ASP A 86 -13.41 22.64 5.59
C ASP A 86 -12.01 23.13 5.99
N THR A 87 -11.03 22.22 6.06
CA THR A 87 -9.69 22.59 6.54
C THR A 87 -8.92 23.38 5.49
N SER A 88 -8.37 24.53 5.89
CA SER A 88 -7.50 25.36 5.05
C SER A 88 -6.12 24.71 4.86
N VAL A 89 -5.59 24.70 3.63
CA VAL A 89 -4.28 24.09 3.34
C VAL A 89 -3.17 25.13 3.55
N THR A 90 -2.76 25.33 4.80
CA THR A 90 -1.75 26.33 5.19
C THR A 90 -0.52 25.71 5.87
N ILE A 91 0.54 26.49 6.05
CA ILE A 91 1.74 26.04 6.79
C ILE A 91 1.44 25.86 8.29
N ASP A 92 0.59 26.71 8.86
CA ASP A 92 0.17 26.56 10.26
C ASP A 92 -0.60 25.26 10.46
N GLU A 93 -1.51 24.96 9.53
CA GLU A 93 -2.23 23.69 9.56
C GLU A 93 -1.28 22.51 9.35
N TRP A 94 -0.30 22.63 8.45
CA TRP A 94 0.74 21.61 8.30
C TRP A 94 1.50 21.35 9.61
N HIS A 95 1.84 22.40 10.37
CA HIS A 95 2.48 22.26 11.67
C HIS A 95 1.56 21.61 12.70
N ARG A 96 0.27 21.98 12.73
CA ARG A 96 -0.74 21.33 13.58
C ARG A 96 -0.84 19.84 13.27
N GLN A 97 -0.92 19.48 11.99
CA GLN A 97 -1.00 18.07 11.59
C GLN A 97 0.29 17.32 11.92
N LYS A 98 1.47 17.95 11.84
CA LYS A 98 2.73 17.36 12.34
C LYS A 98 2.71 17.11 13.85
N ASP A 99 2.10 17.98 14.64
CA ASP A 99 1.95 17.81 16.09
C ASP A 99 1.01 16.64 16.43
N ILE A 100 -0.15 16.56 15.77
CA ILE A 100 -1.09 15.42 15.89
C ILE A 100 -0.37 14.10 15.54
N MET A 101 0.37 14.07 14.43
CA MET A 101 1.15 12.91 13.99
C MET A 101 2.27 12.51 14.97
N SER A 102 2.71 13.42 15.84
CA SER A 102 3.70 13.10 16.90
C SER A 102 3.06 12.48 18.15
N LYS A 103 1.74 12.59 18.30
CA LYS A 103 0.94 12.15 19.46
C LYS A 103 0.00 11.01 19.08
N GLN A 104 0.45 10.10 18.21
CA GLN A 104 -0.41 9.08 17.58
C GLN A 104 -1.17 8.19 18.56
N LEU A 105 -0.68 8.04 19.80
CA LEU A 105 -1.31 7.23 20.84
C LEU A 105 -2.35 8.00 21.66
N ASP A 106 -2.39 9.33 21.56
CA ASP A 106 -3.19 10.23 22.39
C ASP A 106 -4.32 10.94 21.63
N VAL A 107 -4.53 10.57 20.35
CA VAL A 107 -5.53 11.17 19.46
C VAL A 107 -6.47 10.11 18.91
N SER A 108 -7.66 10.52 18.48
CA SER A 108 -8.62 9.60 17.86
C SER A 108 -8.12 9.08 16.50
N LEU A 109 -8.65 7.93 16.07
CA LEU A 109 -8.38 7.37 14.73
C LEU A 109 -8.76 8.35 13.62
N LEU A 110 -9.82 9.15 13.80
CA LEU A 110 -10.23 10.16 12.83
C LEU A 110 -9.23 11.31 12.75
N GLU A 111 -8.76 11.85 13.89
CA GLU A 111 -7.74 12.89 13.93
C GLU A 111 -6.42 12.41 13.31
N LEU A 112 -5.97 11.21 13.69
CA LEU A 112 -4.76 10.62 13.13
C LEU A 112 -4.94 10.32 11.64
N GLY A 113 -6.08 9.78 11.23
CA GLY A 113 -6.41 9.49 9.83
C GLY A 113 -6.41 10.74 8.96
N PHE A 114 -7.01 11.83 9.44
CA PHE A 114 -6.97 13.13 8.77
C PHE A 114 -5.55 13.69 8.71
N SER A 115 -4.79 13.62 9.80
CA SER A 115 -3.38 14.03 9.82
C SER A 115 -2.52 13.26 8.82
N THR A 116 -2.67 11.93 8.77
CA THR A 116 -2.03 11.05 7.79
C THR A 116 -2.34 11.51 6.38
N PHE A 117 -3.62 11.71 6.05
CA PHE A 117 -4.04 12.18 4.75
C PHE A 117 -3.45 13.55 4.42
N PHE A 118 -3.57 14.50 5.34
CA PHE A 118 -3.14 15.88 5.11
C PHE A 118 -1.65 15.92 4.80
N LEU A 119 -0.83 15.35 5.68
CA LEU A 119 0.62 15.28 5.52
C LEU A 119 1.00 14.48 4.26
N ASN A 120 0.30 13.40 3.94
CA ASN A 120 0.55 12.65 2.71
C ASN A 120 0.32 13.49 1.44
N ARG A 121 -0.71 14.33 1.44
CA ARG A 121 -1.01 15.18 0.28
C ARG A 121 -0.11 16.40 0.21
N THR A 122 0.33 16.95 1.35
CA THR A 122 1.16 18.17 1.39
C THR A 122 2.67 17.91 1.45
N ASN A 123 3.12 16.69 1.74
CA ASN A 123 4.54 16.36 1.80
C ASN A 123 5.12 15.91 0.46
N ARG A 124 6.42 16.13 0.31
CA ARG A 124 7.20 15.64 -0.84
C ARG A 124 7.06 14.12 -0.94
N SER A 125 6.72 13.65 -2.13
CA SER A 125 6.49 12.23 -2.44
C SER A 125 5.43 11.51 -1.60
N GLY A 126 4.66 12.22 -0.77
CA GLY A 126 3.70 11.62 0.15
C GLY A 126 4.30 10.93 1.37
N ILE A 127 5.57 11.21 1.67
CA ILE A 127 6.26 10.65 2.83
C ILE A 127 5.83 11.41 4.09
N LEU A 128 5.25 10.73 5.08
CA LEU A 128 4.73 11.36 6.31
C LEU A 128 5.83 12.07 7.15
N LYS A 129 7.03 11.47 7.18
CA LYS A 129 8.25 12.06 7.77
C LYS A 129 8.98 13.04 6.85
N GLY A 130 8.53 13.18 5.61
CA GLY A 130 9.12 14.08 4.62
C GLY A 130 8.85 15.56 4.91
N GLY A 131 9.52 16.42 4.16
CA GLY A 131 9.26 17.87 4.19
C GLY A 131 8.03 18.26 3.36
N VAL A 132 7.48 19.43 3.65
CA VAL A 132 6.36 20.04 2.90
C VAL A 132 6.76 20.34 1.44
N ILE A 133 5.82 20.15 0.51
CA ILE A 133 5.96 20.60 -0.88
C ILE A 133 6.16 22.11 -0.88
N GLY A 134 7.07 22.62 -1.71
CA GLY A 134 7.37 24.06 -1.76
C GLY A 134 8.29 24.58 -0.64
N GLY A 135 8.68 23.74 0.33
CA GLY A 135 9.53 24.14 1.44
C GLY A 135 8.77 24.95 2.51
N LYS A 136 9.34 25.10 3.71
CA LYS A 136 8.64 25.77 4.83
C LYS A 136 8.31 27.24 4.52
N LYS A 137 9.13 27.91 3.71
CA LYS A 137 8.90 29.28 3.24
C LYS A 137 7.89 29.38 2.08
N GLN A 138 7.43 28.24 1.55
CA GLN A 138 6.56 28.17 0.39
C GLN A 138 7.09 28.97 -0.81
N ASP A 139 8.40 28.94 -1.04
CA ASP A 139 9.09 29.64 -2.13
C ASP A 139 9.37 28.74 -3.35
N GLY A 140 9.17 27.43 -3.24
CA GLY A 140 9.32 26.51 -4.36
C GLY A 140 8.27 26.69 -5.48
N ASN A 141 8.59 26.12 -6.66
CA ASN A 141 7.75 26.15 -7.86
C ASN A 141 6.35 25.54 -7.66
N TRP A 142 6.24 24.57 -6.76
CA TRP A 142 4.97 23.96 -6.35
C TRP A 142 4.72 24.31 -4.89
N LYS A 143 3.49 24.74 -4.58
CA LYS A 143 3.06 25.04 -3.20
C LYS A 143 2.49 23.79 -2.52
N LEU A 144 2.26 23.88 -1.21
CA LEU A 144 1.80 22.77 -0.38
C LEU A 144 0.49 22.12 -0.85
N ASP A 145 -0.38 22.90 -1.49
CA ASP A 145 -1.69 22.51 -2.01
C ASP A 145 -1.64 21.90 -3.43
N ALA A 146 -0.47 21.87 -4.08
CA ALA A 146 -0.33 21.41 -5.47
C ALA A 146 -0.80 19.96 -5.70
N ARG A 147 -0.95 19.19 -4.63
CA ARG A 147 -1.50 17.83 -4.64
C ARG A 147 -2.74 17.69 -3.74
N TYR A 148 -3.39 18.77 -3.33
CA TYR A 148 -4.55 18.75 -2.43
C TYR A 148 -5.83 19.16 -3.18
N ASN A 149 -6.16 18.47 -4.27
CA ASN A 149 -7.45 18.69 -4.96
C ASN A 149 -8.58 18.05 -4.13
N LYS A 150 -9.23 18.86 -3.29
CA LYS A 150 -10.26 18.41 -2.33
C LYS A 150 -11.35 17.58 -3.00
N ASN A 151 -12.00 18.12 -4.02
CA ASN A 151 -13.09 17.45 -4.75
C ASN A 151 -12.70 16.07 -5.30
N ASP A 152 -11.56 15.94 -5.98
CA ASP A 152 -11.09 14.64 -6.51
C ASP A 152 -10.70 13.65 -5.39
N LEU A 153 -10.20 14.14 -4.26
CA LEU A 153 -9.80 13.28 -3.14
C LEU A 153 -11.01 12.79 -2.34
N ILE A 154 -11.98 13.66 -2.09
CA ILE A 154 -13.26 13.33 -1.46
C ILE A 154 -14.03 12.32 -2.31
N ASP A 155 -14.13 12.55 -3.62
CA ASP A 155 -14.82 11.61 -4.52
C ASP A 155 -14.19 10.21 -4.51
N ARG A 156 -12.86 10.09 -4.41
CA ARG A 156 -12.18 8.80 -4.25
C ARG A 156 -12.51 8.12 -2.93
N ILE A 157 -12.49 8.86 -1.82
CA ILE A 157 -12.83 8.35 -0.49
C ILE A 157 -14.27 7.81 -0.49
N GLN A 158 -15.21 8.61 -0.98
CA GLN A 158 -16.62 8.21 -1.08
C GLN A 158 -16.84 7.01 -2.00
N LYS A 159 -16.11 6.90 -3.12
CA LYS A 159 -16.15 5.71 -3.99
C LYS A 159 -15.68 4.45 -3.30
N ILE A 160 -14.64 4.55 -2.47
CA ILE A 160 -14.13 3.43 -1.67
C ILE A 160 -15.14 3.05 -0.60
N ASN A 161 -15.70 4.02 0.11
CA ASN A 161 -16.69 3.78 1.16
C ASN A 161 -17.96 3.07 0.63
N LYS A 162 -18.40 3.37 -0.60
CA LYS A 162 -19.49 2.63 -1.30
C LYS A 162 -19.22 1.13 -1.52
N LYS A 163 -17.99 0.67 -1.26
CA LYS A 163 -17.56 -0.73 -1.36
C LYS A 163 -17.12 -1.29 0.00
N ASN A 164 -17.47 -0.64 1.11
CA ASN A 164 -17.04 -1.03 2.46
C ASN A 164 -17.30 -2.51 2.79
N ASP A 165 -18.45 -3.07 2.39
CA ASP A 165 -18.82 -4.47 2.62
C ASP A 165 -17.87 -5.48 1.93
N SER A 166 -17.08 -5.01 0.97
CA SER A 166 -16.07 -5.78 0.24
C SER A 166 -14.63 -5.52 0.73
N ILE A 167 -14.45 -4.79 1.84
CA ILE A 167 -13.14 -4.39 2.34
C ILE A 167 -13.01 -4.77 3.82
N PHE A 168 -12.10 -5.70 4.13
CA PHE A 168 -11.71 -6.02 5.50
C PHE A 168 -10.41 -5.29 5.83
N LEU A 169 -10.37 -4.61 6.97
CA LEU A 169 -9.22 -3.84 7.42
C LEU A 169 -8.71 -4.36 8.77
N THR A 170 -7.40 -4.58 8.88
CA THR A 170 -6.72 -4.98 10.13
C THR A 170 -5.46 -4.15 10.38
N ASN A 171 -5.04 -4.09 11.65
CA ASN A 171 -3.77 -3.49 12.09
C ASN A 171 -2.95 -4.54 12.86
N MET A 172 -2.45 -5.54 12.14
CA MET A 172 -1.71 -6.67 12.70
C MET A 172 -0.26 -6.68 12.20
N ASP A 173 0.62 -7.33 12.95
CA ASP A 173 1.89 -7.78 12.36
C ASP A 173 1.61 -8.68 11.16
N ALA A 174 2.48 -8.65 10.16
CA ALA A 174 2.27 -9.39 8.93
C ALA A 174 2.22 -10.91 9.17
N ILE A 175 3.00 -11.44 10.11
CA ILE A 175 2.95 -12.87 10.46
C ILE A 175 1.61 -13.21 11.09
N ASP A 176 1.15 -12.40 12.04
CA ASP A 176 -0.17 -12.59 12.66
C ASP A 176 -1.30 -12.51 11.63
N PHE A 177 -1.22 -11.57 10.68
CA PHE A 177 -2.19 -11.49 9.59
C PHE A 177 -2.19 -12.76 8.73
N LEU A 178 -1.00 -13.31 8.42
CA LEU A 178 -0.90 -14.57 7.70
C LEU A 178 -1.50 -15.74 8.51
N ASP A 179 -1.27 -15.76 9.82
CA ASP A 179 -1.70 -16.82 10.73
C ASP A 179 -3.18 -16.81 11.07
N TYR A 180 -3.80 -15.64 11.16
CA TYR A 180 -5.18 -15.52 11.63
C TYR A 180 -6.18 -15.21 10.52
N VAL A 181 -5.74 -14.46 9.49
CA VAL A 181 -6.62 -14.04 8.39
C VAL A 181 -6.38 -14.92 7.17
N VAL A 182 -5.15 -14.96 6.66
CA VAL A 182 -4.86 -15.65 5.39
C VAL A 182 -5.07 -17.16 5.47
N VAL A 183 -4.76 -17.80 6.60
CA VAL A 183 -4.99 -19.25 6.78
C VAL A 183 -6.46 -19.65 6.60
N ARG A 184 -7.40 -18.71 6.81
CA ARG A 184 -8.84 -18.94 6.67
C ARG A 184 -9.35 -18.70 5.25
N LEU A 185 -8.52 -18.17 4.37
CA LEU A 185 -8.86 -17.93 2.97
C LEU A 185 -8.80 -19.23 2.17
N SER A 186 -9.69 -19.35 1.18
CA SER A 186 -9.77 -20.53 0.31
C SER A 186 -8.76 -20.46 -0.84
N GLY A 187 -8.68 -21.53 -1.65
CA GLY A 187 -7.86 -21.57 -2.86
C GLY A 187 -8.19 -20.50 -3.91
N ASP A 188 -9.38 -19.88 -3.84
CA ASP A 188 -9.82 -18.76 -4.68
C ASP A 188 -9.35 -17.41 -4.12
N SER A 189 -8.11 -17.38 -3.66
CA SER A 189 -7.50 -16.19 -3.05
C SER A 189 -6.14 -15.91 -3.64
N LEU A 190 -5.72 -14.64 -3.61
CA LEU A 190 -4.37 -14.25 -3.98
C LEU A 190 -3.80 -13.29 -2.93
N ILE A 191 -2.65 -13.65 -2.38
CA ILE A 191 -1.94 -12.84 -1.40
C ILE A 191 -0.81 -12.10 -2.09
N TYR A 192 -0.72 -10.79 -1.89
CA TYR A 192 0.36 -9.97 -2.41
C TYR A 192 1.13 -9.35 -1.24
N LEU A 193 2.36 -9.80 -1.08
CA LEU A 193 3.25 -9.34 -0.03
C LEU A 193 4.23 -8.30 -0.59
N ASP A 194 4.26 -7.11 0.02
CA ASP A 194 5.21 -6.04 -0.29
C ASP A 194 5.92 -5.56 0.99
N PRO A 195 6.68 -6.43 1.66
CA PRO A 195 7.40 -6.09 2.88
C PRO A 195 8.39 -4.93 2.63
N PRO A 196 8.86 -4.24 3.69
CA PRO A 196 9.93 -3.25 3.57
C PRO A 196 11.12 -3.81 2.76
N TYR A 197 11.67 -3.06 1.81
CA TYR A 197 12.75 -3.57 0.95
C TYR A 197 14.06 -3.75 1.73
N TYR A 198 14.89 -4.73 1.32
CA TYR A 198 16.09 -5.12 2.04
C TYR A 198 17.13 -3.99 2.13
N ILE A 199 17.40 -3.31 1.01
CA ILE A 199 18.30 -2.16 0.93
C ILE A 199 17.50 -0.87 0.86
N LYS A 200 16.55 -0.78 -0.10
CA LYS A 200 15.84 0.49 -0.37
C LYS A 200 14.82 0.87 0.71
N GLY A 201 14.50 -0.02 1.65
CA GLY A 201 13.57 0.25 2.75
C GLY A 201 14.14 1.18 3.81
N GLN A 202 15.48 1.24 3.93
CA GLN A 202 16.17 2.10 4.90
C GLN A 202 15.91 3.58 4.58
N GLY A 203 14.98 4.20 5.33
CA GLY A 203 14.61 5.61 5.21
C GLY A 203 13.27 5.91 4.52
N LEU A 204 12.58 4.91 3.96
CA LEU A 204 11.24 5.11 3.35
C LEU A 204 10.09 4.71 4.28
N TYR A 205 10.28 3.67 5.10
CA TYR A 205 9.28 3.14 6.02
C TYR A 205 9.71 3.38 7.47
N GLU A 206 8.74 3.45 8.38
CA GLU A 206 9.05 3.61 9.82
C GLU A 206 9.56 2.31 10.43
N ASN A 207 8.97 1.19 9.99
CA ASN A 207 9.35 -0.15 10.42
C ASN A 207 10.40 -0.71 9.47
N HIS A 208 11.55 -1.09 10.03
CA HIS A 208 12.69 -1.58 9.27
C HIS A 208 12.87 -3.07 9.54
N TYR A 209 12.78 -3.87 8.49
CA TYR A 209 13.08 -5.30 8.58
C TYR A 209 14.59 -5.51 8.61
N LYS A 210 15.01 -6.46 9.44
CA LYS A 210 16.33 -7.08 9.44
C LYS A 210 16.27 -8.37 8.60
N HIS A 211 17.44 -8.95 8.34
CA HIS A 211 17.55 -10.20 7.58
C HIS A 211 16.67 -11.33 8.15
N ASP A 212 16.59 -11.45 9.47
CA ASP A 212 15.80 -12.48 10.12
C ASP A 212 14.29 -12.28 9.93
N ASP A 213 13.81 -11.04 9.86
CA ASP A 213 12.41 -10.73 9.56
C ASP A 213 12.05 -11.19 8.14
N HIS A 214 12.94 -10.95 7.18
CA HIS A 214 12.78 -11.44 5.80
C HIS A 214 12.79 -12.97 5.73
N THR A 215 13.66 -13.60 6.52
CA THR A 215 13.76 -15.06 6.61
C THR A 215 12.49 -15.67 7.21
N LEU A 216 11.89 -15.01 8.20
CA LEU A 216 10.64 -15.44 8.80
C LEU A 216 9.50 -15.40 7.79
N ILE A 217 9.36 -14.29 7.04
CA ILE A 217 8.36 -14.16 5.99
C ILE A 217 8.57 -15.21 4.89
N SER A 218 9.81 -15.43 4.43
CA SER A 218 10.07 -16.40 3.36
C SER A 218 9.70 -17.82 3.80
N LYS A 219 10.09 -18.23 5.01
CA LYS A 219 9.70 -19.53 5.58
C LYS A 219 8.17 -19.65 5.65
N LYS A 220 7.50 -18.62 6.17
CA LYS A 220 6.05 -18.61 6.32
C LYS A 220 5.34 -18.84 4.99
N VAL A 221 5.66 -18.05 3.96
CA VAL A 221 4.97 -18.15 2.68
C VAL A 221 5.33 -19.41 1.91
N ILE A 222 6.59 -19.88 1.99
CA ILE A 222 7.04 -21.05 1.24
C ILE A 222 6.50 -22.35 1.84
N SER A 223 6.47 -22.46 3.17
CA SER A 223 6.24 -23.74 3.84
C SER A 223 4.85 -23.88 4.47
N GLU A 224 4.16 -22.78 4.77
CA GLU A 224 2.95 -22.82 5.61
C GLU A 224 1.69 -22.30 4.89
N LEU A 225 1.84 -21.51 3.82
CA LEU A 225 0.68 -21.01 3.08
C LEU A 225 0.23 -21.98 1.98
N ASN A 226 -1.04 -22.34 2.04
CA ASN A 226 -1.72 -23.19 1.03
C ASN A 226 -2.48 -22.39 -0.04
N VAL A 227 -2.42 -21.06 0.03
CA VAL A 227 -3.08 -20.17 -0.93
C VAL A 227 -2.06 -19.56 -1.90
N PRO A 228 -2.46 -19.23 -3.13
CA PRO A 228 -1.63 -18.52 -4.08
C PRO A 228 -1.05 -17.22 -3.51
N TRP A 229 0.25 -17.02 -3.68
CA TRP A 229 0.92 -15.81 -3.21
C TRP A 229 1.96 -15.27 -4.20
N ILE A 230 2.19 -13.96 -4.10
CA ILE A 230 3.24 -13.22 -4.78
C ILE A 230 3.94 -12.37 -3.73
N VAL A 231 5.27 -12.33 -3.74
CA VAL A 231 6.04 -11.41 -2.90
C VAL A 231 7.01 -10.60 -3.75
N SER A 232 7.05 -9.29 -3.53
CA SER A 232 7.97 -8.36 -4.21
C SER A 232 9.05 -7.81 -3.29
N TYR A 233 10.24 -7.63 -3.87
CA TYR A 233 11.43 -7.08 -3.20
C TYR A 233 12.31 -6.29 -4.17
N ASP A 234 13.32 -5.61 -3.62
CA ASP A 234 14.54 -5.28 -4.37
C ASP A 234 15.31 -6.54 -4.79
N ASN A 235 15.87 -6.52 -6.00
CA ASN A 235 16.55 -7.68 -6.55
C ASN A 235 17.99 -7.78 -6.04
N VAL A 236 18.17 -8.37 -4.85
CA VAL A 236 19.47 -8.54 -4.18
C VAL A 236 19.79 -10.00 -3.88
N PRO A 237 21.07 -10.41 -3.79
CA PRO A 237 21.43 -11.81 -3.55
C PRO A 237 20.76 -12.42 -2.32
N GLN A 238 20.71 -11.68 -1.21
CA GLN A 238 20.15 -12.15 0.06
C GLN A 238 18.69 -12.58 -0.10
N ILE A 239 17.87 -11.76 -0.76
CA ILE A 239 16.47 -12.09 -1.03
C ILE A 239 16.36 -13.25 -2.03
N ASN A 240 17.20 -13.27 -3.07
CA ASN A 240 17.20 -14.36 -4.04
C ASN A 240 17.52 -15.72 -3.38
N ASP A 241 18.40 -15.73 -2.38
CA ASP A 241 18.74 -16.94 -1.64
C ASP A 241 17.57 -17.42 -0.76
N LEU A 242 16.85 -16.50 -0.10
CA LEU A 242 15.68 -16.83 0.73
C LEU A 242 14.53 -17.48 -0.06
N TYR A 243 14.36 -17.09 -1.33
CA TYR A 243 13.30 -17.59 -2.22
C TYR A 243 13.83 -18.47 -3.35
N LYS A 244 15.02 -19.05 -3.19
CA LYS A 244 15.67 -19.94 -4.17
C LYS A 244 14.78 -21.07 -4.73
N PRO A 245 13.91 -21.75 -3.95
CA PRO A 245 13.05 -22.80 -4.50
C PRO A 245 11.89 -22.26 -5.36
N CYS A 246 11.61 -20.96 -5.30
CA CYS A 246 10.44 -20.37 -5.94
C CYS A 246 10.72 -19.94 -7.38
N LYS A 247 9.67 -19.97 -8.21
CA LYS A 247 9.72 -19.28 -9.50
C LYS A 247 9.86 -17.79 -9.26
N LYS A 248 10.70 -17.11 -10.05
CA LYS A 248 10.92 -15.67 -9.96
C LYS A 248 10.78 -14.94 -11.29
N MET A 249 10.58 -13.63 -11.20
CA MET A 249 10.57 -12.70 -12.33
C MET A 249 11.16 -11.36 -11.92
N SER A 250 12.23 -10.92 -12.58
CA SER A 250 12.78 -9.58 -12.41
C SER A 250 12.05 -8.58 -13.30
N TYR A 251 11.85 -7.37 -12.80
CA TYR A 251 11.12 -6.31 -13.50
C TYR A 251 11.66 -4.93 -13.08
N GLY A 252 11.11 -3.87 -13.68
CA GLY A 252 11.43 -2.50 -13.29
C GLY A 252 10.23 -1.59 -13.44
N ILE A 253 9.83 -0.94 -12.35
CA ILE A 253 8.77 0.07 -12.37
C ILE A 253 9.39 1.44 -12.65
N LYS A 254 8.84 2.17 -13.63
CA LYS A 254 9.18 3.60 -13.82
C LYS A 254 8.59 4.41 -12.67
N TYR A 255 9.36 4.72 -11.61
CA TYR A 255 8.99 5.79 -10.69
C TYR A 255 9.37 7.14 -11.34
N SER A 256 8.53 8.17 -11.19
CA SER A 256 8.74 9.45 -11.89
C SER A 256 10.11 10.08 -11.56
N ALA A 257 10.75 10.63 -12.61
CA ALA A 257 11.99 11.42 -12.63
C ALA A 257 13.35 10.71 -12.48
N GLN A 258 13.43 9.37 -12.55
CA GLN A 258 14.71 8.66 -12.66
C GLN A 258 14.69 7.54 -13.72
N ASP A 259 15.89 7.19 -14.19
CA ASP A 259 16.12 6.27 -15.30
C ASP A 259 15.58 4.85 -15.07
N ARG A 260 15.41 4.14 -16.20
CA ARG A 260 14.83 2.79 -16.26
C ARG A 260 15.86 1.76 -15.79
N TYR A 261 15.92 1.45 -14.49
CA TYR A 261 16.73 0.33 -14.00
C TYR A 261 15.97 -0.99 -14.12
N LEU A 262 16.05 -1.58 -15.32
CA LEU A 262 15.49 -2.91 -15.60
C LEU A 262 16.13 -3.94 -14.66
N GLY A 263 15.32 -4.74 -13.97
CA GLY A 263 15.80 -5.78 -13.05
C GLY A 263 16.14 -5.31 -11.63
N SER A 264 15.77 -4.09 -11.25
CA SER A 264 15.98 -3.56 -9.90
C SER A 264 15.00 -4.09 -8.85
N GLU A 265 13.92 -4.74 -9.29
CA GLU A 265 12.93 -5.40 -8.43
C GLU A 265 12.71 -6.84 -8.91
N VAL A 266 12.29 -7.71 -7.99
CA VAL A 266 12.01 -9.13 -8.25
C VAL A 266 10.70 -9.53 -7.57
N MET A 267 9.92 -10.37 -8.25
CA MET A 267 8.78 -11.07 -7.69
C MET A 267 9.09 -12.56 -7.58
N PHE A 268 8.65 -13.18 -6.48
CA PHE A 268 8.59 -14.62 -6.31
C PHE A 268 7.15 -15.07 -6.22
N PHE A 269 6.88 -16.29 -6.69
CA PHE A 269 5.53 -16.82 -6.85
C PHE A 269 5.43 -18.16 -6.13
N SER A 270 4.27 -18.43 -5.53
CA SER A 270 3.91 -19.75 -5.01
C SER A 270 3.98 -20.82 -6.10
N ASP A 271 4.15 -22.08 -5.71
CA ASP A 271 4.17 -23.16 -6.68
C ASP A 271 2.80 -23.30 -7.39
N GLY A 272 2.82 -23.82 -8.62
CA GLY A 272 1.63 -23.96 -9.46
C GLY A 272 1.09 -22.66 -10.07
N LEU A 273 1.41 -21.48 -9.51
CA LEU A 273 0.90 -20.20 -9.98
C LEU A 273 1.47 -19.82 -11.36
N LYS A 274 0.61 -19.78 -12.38
CA LYS A 274 0.99 -19.37 -13.74
C LYS A 274 1.16 -17.86 -13.78
N ARG A 275 2.25 -17.39 -14.39
CA ARG A 275 2.55 -15.95 -14.51
C ARG A 275 2.71 -15.51 -15.95
N PRO A 276 2.41 -14.24 -16.27
CA PRO A 276 2.79 -13.64 -17.54
C PRO A 276 4.29 -13.78 -17.82
N ARG A 277 4.66 -13.97 -19.09
CA ARG A 277 6.09 -14.08 -19.50
C ARG A 277 6.81 -12.74 -19.49
N VAL A 278 6.08 -11.63 -19.62
CA VAL A 278 6.64 -10.28 -19.75
C VAL A 278 5.87 -9.33 -18.85
N PHE A 279 6.60 -8.45 -18.17
CA PHE A 279 6.06 -7.30 -17.48
C PHE A 279 5.82 -6.18 -18.51
N LYS A 280 4.55 -5.92 -18.86
CA LYS A 280 4.15 -4.89 -19.83
C LYS A 280 3.57 -3.67 -19.12
#